data_AF-A0A1V2H0B2-F1
#
_entry.id   AF-A0A1V2H0B2-F1
#
_cell.length_a   1.000
_cell.length_b   1.000
_cell.length_c   1.000
_cell.angle_alpha   90.00
_cell.angle_beta   90.00
_cell.angle_gamma   90.00
#
_symmetry.space_group_name_H-M   'P 1'
#
loop_
_entity.id
_entity.type
_entity.pdbx_description
1 polymer ?
#
loop_
_entity_poly.entity_id
_entity_poly.type
_entity_poly.pdbx_seq_one_letter_code
_entity_poly.pdbx_strand_id
1 'polypeptide(L)'
;MADHDAAAQAAALAEEFAPDLGAILFTIYPDADSLDTLRPGQTDPDSVNAANRAAAAVLAREGVQVFAQRADRGAFRRYMDGREDSQANRLAWRDRDRLLQGDAALQALGLDPKQARPRPSAAKITGSPADRLVRAFGDGGGPEFDDLAEELLAAGRDGVLDVARRKVAERFGDEAAEDFAASLLTLAEGAELGPSGWASLVALPVALQPGPLPDAAAIGASMIAAGLLEEALDIRFLPEWRAPERLAALSPVALRRVLLDMLEGRAPKDMPPAASLQGQDFALLLGLQIDWEIPVWEEVALNGLPEAPDEPPEGEEPELTPEQHARMQLFDRWRAGVFESSGGCVPLGLVAASETGAEIADFLAEAGSRSEGIEEIRNFVAVARDEARGEKVVCVPQVEGEALRLALYTESGSFLDELRLEADQLPVAAAEMPPLLAAFVTLVEAPPGG
;
A
#
# COMPACT_ATOMS: atom_id res chain seq x y z
N MET A 1 25.65 39.83 -6.79
CA MET A 1 24.51 40.38 -6.01
C MET A 1 23.24 39.56 -6.23
N ALA A 2 23.03 38.97 -7.42
CA ALA A 2 21.94 38.02 -7.67
C ALA A 2 22.12 36.67 -6.96
N ASP A 3 23.36 36.16 -6.85
CA ASP A 3 23.62 34.81 -6.29
C ASP A 3 23.32 34.70 -4.78
N HIS A 4 23.49 35.81 -4.04
CA HIS A 4 23.13 35.86 -2.62
C HIS A 4 21.62 35.83 -2.40
N ASP A 5 20.83 36.27 -3.38
CA ASP A 5 19.38 36.27 -3.31
C ASP A 5 18.83 34.85 -3.54
N ALA A 6 19.34 34.14 -4.55
CA ALA A 6 18.94 32.76 -4.84
C ALA A 6 19.27 31.77 -3.69
N ALA A 7 20.45 31.89 -3.09
CA ALA A 7 20.82 31.04 -1.96
C ALA A 7 19.98 31.32 -0.69
N ALA A 8 19.65 32.59 -0.44
CA ALA A 8 18.77 32.96 0.67
C ALA A 8 17.33 32.48 0.44
N GLN A 9 16.81 32.60 -0.77
CA GLN A 9 15.49 32.09 -1.15
C GLN A 9 15.40 30.57 -1.01
N ALA A 10 16.42 29.84 -1.48
CA ALA A 10 16.48 28.39 -1.34
C ALA A 10 16.53 27.96 0.13
N ALA A 11 17.28 28.67 0.98
CA ALA A 11 17.29 28.42 2.42
C ALA A 11 15.91 28.68 3.07
N ALA A 12 15.22 29.75 2.69
CA ALA A 12 13.89 30.06 3.22
C ALA A 12 12.84 29.01 2.81
N LEU A 13 12.83 28.58 1.55
CA LEU A 13 11.98 27.48 1.08
C LEU A 13 12.31 26.16 1.80
N ALA A 14 13.59 25.91 2.07
CA ALA A 14 14.00 24.73 2.82
C ALA A 14 13.50 24.75 4.27
N GLU A 15 13.47 25.92 4.93
CA GLU A 15 12.90 26.06 6.28
C GLU A 15 11.38 25.81 6.27
N GLU A 16 10.70 26.24 5.21
CA GLU A 16 9.27 26.02 5.02
C GLU A 16 8.92 24.53 4.85
N PHE A 17 9.68 23.80 4.03
CA PHE A 17 9.38 22.41 3.69
C PHE A 17 10.04 21.36 4.60
N ALA A 18 10.99 21.75 5.45
CA ALA A 18 11.69 20.82 6.34
C ALA A 18 10.77 19.93 7.21
N PRO A 19 9.66 20.43 7.79
CA PRO A 19 8.79 19.61 8.65
C PRO A 19 8.14 18.43 7.94
N ASP A 20 7.94 18.54 6.63
CA ASP A 20 7.18 17.59 5.82
C ASP A 20 8.09 16.69 4.94
N LEU A 21 9.41 16.83 5.09
CA LEU A 21 10.40 16.08 4.32
C LEU A 21 11.17 15.10 5.20
N GLY A 22 11.07 13.80 4.91
CA GLY A 22 11.97 12.79 5.48
C GLY A 22 13.36 12.77 4.79
N ALA A 23 13.38 12.98 3.47
CA ALA A 23 14.58 12.91 2.64
C ALA A 23 14.50 13.85 1.42
N ILE A 24 15.66 14.23 0.89
CA ILE A 24 15.76 15.10 -0.29
C ILE A 24 17.02 14.80 -1.10
N LEU A 25 16.93 14.83 -2.42
CA LEU A 25 18.05 14.68 -3.33
C LEU A 25 18.44 16.00 -4.00
N PHE A 26 19.73 16.32 -3.95
CA PHE A 26 20.33 17.43 -4.68
C PHE A 26 21.16 16.95 -5.87
N THR A 27 21.04 17.63 -7.01
CA THR A 27 21.97 17.43 -8.13
C THR A 27 23.10 18.47 -8.08
N ILE A 28 24.35 17.99 -8.11
CA ILE A 28 25.55 18.82 -8.19
C ILE A 28 25.99 18.92 -9.64
N TYR A 29 26.05 20.14 -10.17
CA TYR A 29 26.45 20.39 -11.55
C TYR A 29 27.94 20.76 -11.60
N PRO A 30 28.81 19.89 -12.16
CA PRO A 30 30.26 20.14 -12.16
C PRO A 30 30.68 21.24 -13.14
N ASP A 31 29.89 21.49 -14.19
CA ASP A 31 30.16 22.45 -15.25
C ASP A 31 28.87 22.92 -15.92
N ALA A 32 28.97 24.03 -16.67
CA ALA A 32 27.84 24.64 -17.37
C ALA A 32 27.26 23.72 -18.46
N ASP A 33 28.09 22.89 -19.08
CA ASP A 33 27.69 21.90 -20.09
C ASP A 33 26.74 20.85 -19.51
N SER A 34 27.04 20.37 -18.30
CA SER A 34 26.23 19.40 -17.57
C SER A 34 24.94 20.04 -17.08
N LEU A 35 25.00 21.29 -16.60
CA LEU A 35 23.82 22.06 -16.25
C LEU A 35 22.90 22.24 -17.47
N ASP A 36 23.40 22.77 -18.59
CA ASP A 36 22.60 22.99 -19.80
C ASP A 36 22.04 21.68 -20.37
N THR A 37 22.80 20.58 -20.27
CA THR A 37 22.33 19.25 -20.71
C THR A 37 21.10 18.80 -19.92
N LEU A 38 21.04 19.04 -18.60
CA LEU A 38 19.94 18.62 -17.74
C LEU A 38 18.84 19.71 -17.60
N ARG A 39 19.22 20.98 -17.73
CA ARG A 39 18.42 22.19 -17.52
C ARG A 39 18.74 23.22 -18.62
N PRO A 40 18.16 23.05 -19.82
CA PRO A 40 18.42 23.94 -20.93
C PRO A 40 18.07 25.38 -20.57
N GLY A 41 18.98 26.31 -20.83
CA GLY A 41 18.79 27.73 -20.55
C GLY A 41 19.27 28.20 -19.18
N GLN A 42 19.71 27.31 -18.28
CA GLN A 42 20.51 27.67 -17.11
C GLN A 42 22.00 27.48 -17.42
N THR A 43 22.82 28.49 -17.16
CA THR A 43 24.25 28.47 -17.54
C THR A 43 25.21 28.72 -16.40
N ASP A 44 24.72 29.01 -15.19
CA ASP A 44 25.55 29.31 -14.03
C ASP A 44 25.49 28.17 -12.99
N PRO A 45 26.38 27.17 -13.09
CA PRO A 45 26.43 26.07 -12.13
C PRO A 45 26.84 26.53 -10.72
N ASP A 46 27.60 27.62 -10.59
CA ASP A 46 28.04 28.10 -9.27
C ASP A 46 26.87 28.63 -8.46
N SER A 47 25.98 29.41 -9.08
CA SER A 47 24.75 29.90 -8.46
C SER A 47 23.80 28.77 -8.05
N VAL A 48 23.57 27.79 -8.94
CA VAL A 48 22.70 26.64 -8.64
C VAL A 48 23.27 25.79 -7.51
N ASN A 49 24.56 25.48 -7.55
CA ASN A 49 25.21 24.72 -6.48
C ASN A 49 25.24 25.49 -5.15
N ALA A 50 25.33 26.83 -5.18
CA ALA A 50 25.24 27.65 -3.98
C ALA A 50 23.84 27.61 -3.35
N ALA A 51 22.78 27.66 -4.16
CA ALA A 51 21.41 27.49 -3.70
C ALA A 51 21.18 26.08 -3.12
N ASN A 52 21.64 25.04 -3.82
CA ASN A 52 21.57 23.65 -3.35
C ASN A 52 22.29 23.47 -2.00
N ARG A 53 23.48 24.06 -1.84
CA ARG A 53 24.22 24.03 -0.57
C ARG A 53 23.45 24.72 0.56
N ALA A 54 22.83 25.87 0.28
CA ALA A 54 22.10 26.65 1.28
C ALA A 54 20.86 25.89 1.78
N ALA A 55 20.05 25.34 0.87
CA ALA A 55 18.91 24.50 1.20
C ALA A 55 19.32 23.23 1.96
N ALA A 56 20.33 22.51 1.47
CA ALA A 56 20.83 21.30 2.13
C ALA A 56 21.33 21.55 3.56
N ALA A 57 21.92 22.72 3.83
CA ALA A 57 22.39 23.08 5.16
C ALA A 57 21.25 23.33 6.16
N VAL A 58 20.10 23.81 5.68
CA VAL A 58 18.88 23.98 6.47
C VAL A 58 18.24 22.63 6.71
N LEU A 59 17.94 21.87 5.64
CA LEU A 59 17.27 20.58 5.71
C LEU A 59 18.04 19.59 6.61
N ALA A 60 19.36 19.50 6.45
CA ALA A 60 20.17 18.65 7.32
C ALA A 60 20.11 19.03 8.80
N ARG A 61 19.91 20.32 9.13
CA ARG A 61 19.84 20.82 10.51
C ARG A 61 18.51 20.47 11.17
N GLU A 62 17.44 20.48 10.38
CA GLU A 62 16.11 20.06 10.80
C GLU A 62 15.94 18.53 10.84
N GLY A 63 16.95 17.78 10.38
CA GLY A 63 16.98 16.33 10.48
C GLY A 63 16.63 15.58 9.19
N VAL A 64 16.30 16.30 8.12
CA VAL A 64 16.01 15.72 6.80
C VAL A 64 17.25 15.02 6.24
N GLN A 65 17.07 13.81 5.73
CA GLN A 65 18.15 13.04 5.13
C GLN A 65 18.57 13.65 3.78
N VAL A 66 19.81 14.13 3.69
CA VAL A 66 20.34 14.76 2.47
C VAL A 66 21.08 13.76 1.60
N PHE A 67 20.61 13.60 0.38
CA PHE A 67 21.25 12.89 -0.72
C PHE A 67 21.88 13.85 -1.72
N ALA A 68 22.94 13.39 -2.37
CA ALA A 68 23.54 14.13 -3.47
C ALA A 68 23.91 13.21 -4.63
N GLN A 69 23.63 13.65 -5.85
CA GLN A 69 24.16 13.04 -7.07
C GLN A 69 25.00 14.06 -7.84
N ARG A 70 25.94 13.59 -8.65
CA ARG A 70 26.68 14.45 -9.58
C ARG A 70 26.08 14.30 -10.97
N ALA A 71 25.80 15.42 -11.63
CA ALA A 71 25.28 15.40 -13.00
C ALA A 71 26.27 14.66 -13.91
N ASP A 72 25.81 13.59 -14.57
CA ASP A 72 26.56 12.79 -15.54
C ASP A 72 25.81 12.81 -16.87
N ARG A 73 26.36 13.52 -17.85
CA ARG A 73 25.75 13.69 -19.18
C ARG A 73 25.55 12.37 -19.91
N GLY A 74 26.43 11.40 -19.70
CA GLY A 74 26.36 10.09 -20.34
C GLY A 74 25.24 9.24 -19.75
N ALA A 75 25.14 9.22 -18.42
CA ALA A 75 24.05 8.55 -17.70
C ALA A 75 22.70 9.17 -18.03
N PHE A 76 22.61 10.50 -18.01
CA PHE A 76 21.40 11.23 -18.35
C PHE A 76 20.93 10.96 -19.79
N ARG A 77 21.84 10.94 -20.77
CA ARG A 77 21.48 10.60 -22.16
C ARG A 77 20.96 9.18 -22.32
N ARG A 78 21.49 8.21 -21.57
CA ARG A 78 20.97 6.84 -21.57
C ARG A 78 19.58 6.78 -20.95
N TYR A 79 19.35 7.56 -19.90
CA TYR A 79 18.02 7.65 -19.27
C TYR A 79 16.98 8.28 -20.23
N MET A 80 17.35 9.33 -20.96
CA MET A 80 16.46 9.98 -21.93
C MET A 80 16.26 9.18 -23.23
N ASP A 81 16.98 8.08 -23.44
CA ASP A 81 16.86 7.29 -24.67
C ASP A 81 15.46 6.67 -24.78
N GLY A 82 14.74 7.01 -25.85
CA GLY A 82 13.35 6.59 -26.06
C GLY A 82 12.30 7.35 -25.24
N ARG A 83 12.68 8.35 -24.43
CA ARG A 83 11.74 9.21 -23.68
C ARG A 83 11.46 10.51 -24.41
N GLU A 84 10.30 11.10 -24.13
CA GLU A 84 10.00 12.46 -24.58
C GLU A 84 10.92 13.47 -23.88
N ASP A 85 11.42 14.45 -24.61
CA ASP A 85 12.26 15.51 -24.04
C ASP A 85 11.39 16.58 -23.34
N SER A 86 10.91 16.25 -22.14
CA SER A 86 10.05 17.11 -21.31
C SER A 86 10.72 17.50 -19.99
N GLN A 87 10.33 18.65 -19.41
CA GLN A 87 10.88 19.10 -18.12
C GLN A 87 10.65 18.06 -17.00
N ALA A 88 9.49 17.41 -16.99
CA ALA A 88 9.15 16.34 -16.07
C ALA A 88 10.14 15.16 -16.18
N ASN A 89 10.39 14.65 -17.39
CA ASN A 89 11.36 13.57 -17.59
C ASN A 89 12.77 13.99 -17.16
N ARG A 90 13.18 15.23 -17.45
CA ARG A 90 14.49 15.75 -17.03
C ARG A 90 14.60 15.92 -15.51
N LEU A 91 13.50 16.25 -14.83
CA LEU A 91 13.45 16.37 -13.37
C LEU A 91 13.43 14.99 -12.70
N ALA A 92 12.80 13.99 -13.31
CA ALA A 92 12.69 12.63 -12.81
C ALA A 92 13.99 11.80 -12.90
N TRP A 93 15.06 12.33 -13.51
CA TRP A 93 16.33 11.60 -13.60
C TRP A 93 16.99 11.41 -12.21
N ARG A 94 17.38 10.17 -11.92
CA ARG A 94 18.11 9.75 -10.71
C ARG A 94 19.25 8.81 -11.09
N ASP A 95 20.49 9.11 -10.70
CA ASP A 95 21.64 8.21 -10.88
C ASP A 95 21.76 7.24 -9.69
N ARG A 96 20.83 6.27 -9.64
CA ARG A 96 20.66 5.33 -8.50
C ARG A 96 21.96 4.63 -8.09
N ASP A 97 22.83 4.31 -9.05
CA ASP A 97 24.09 3.59 -8.81
C ASP A 97 25.18 4.46 -8.13
N ARG A 98 25.01 5.79 -8.10
CA ARG A 98 26.04 6.74 -7.67
C ARG A 98 25.54 7.80 -6.69
N LEU A 99 24.42 7.52 -6.02
CA LEU A 99 23.90 8.39 -4.96
C LEU A 99 24.87 8.44 -3.77
N LEU A 100 25.22 9.66 -3.37
CA LEU A 100 25.96 9.95 -2.15
C LEU A 100 24.97 10.15 -1.01
N GLN A 101 25.35 9.68 0.18
CA GLN A 101 24.54 9.75 1.39
C GLN A 101 25.35 10.23 2.60
N GLY A 102 24.65 10.72 3.62
CA GLY A 102 25.24 11.10 4.90
C GLY A 102 26.40 12.08 4.76
N ASP A 103 27.53 11.79 5.43
CA ASP A 103 28.71 12.66 5.41
C ASP A 103 29.27 12.88 3.99
N ALA A 104 29.18 11.88 3.12
CA ALA A 104 29.67 11.98 1.74
C ALA A 104 28.81 12.92 0.89
N ALA A 105 27.48 12.91 1.08
CA ALA A 105 26.56 13.83 0.42
C ALA A 105 26.82 15.27 0.86
N LEU A 106 26.88 15.49 2.17
CA LEU A 106 27.12 16.80 2.76
C LEU A 106 28.47 17.37 2.30
N GLN A 107 29.53 16.56 2.30
CA GLN A 107 30.84 16.98 1.81
C GLN A 107 30.83 17.31 0.31
N ALA A 108 30.10 16.53 -0.52
CA ALA A 108 29.98 16.81 -1.94
C ALA A 108 29.24 18.13 -2.22
N LEU A 109 28.30 18.51 -1.36
CA LEU A 109 27.61 19.80 -1.39
C LEU A 109 28.46 20.95 -0.81
N GLY A 110 29.61 20.65 -0.21
CA GLY A 110 30.51 21.63 0.41
C GLY A 110 30.13 22.00 1.85
N LEU A 111 29.42 21.12 2.56
CA LEU A 111 29.02 21.26 3.95
C LEU A 111 29.93 20.48 4.90
N ASP A 112 30.08 20.96 6.14
CA ASP A 112 30.71 20.22 7.23
C ASP A 112 29.65 19.34 7.93
N PRO A 113 29.76 18.00 7.85
CA PRO A 113 28.76 17.10 8.44
C PRO A 113 28.57 17.31 9.95
N LYS A 114 29.60 17.77 10.66
CA LYS A 114 29.53 18.00 12.11
C LYS A 114 28.71 19.23 12.49
N GLN A 115 28.54 20.17 11.55
CA GLN A 115 27.79 21.41 11.75
C GLN A 115 26.38 21.32 11.17
N ALA A 116 26.19 20.46 10.16
CA ALA A 116 24.95 20.31 9.45
C ALA A 116 23.92 19.45 10.19
N ARG A 117 24.34 18.42 10.95
CA ARG A 117 23.40 17.51 11.61
C ARG A 117 22.74 18.11 12.86
N PRO A 118 21.52 17.67 13.21
CA PRO A 118 20.89 18.05 14.47
C PRO A 118 21.78 17.59 15.62
N ARG A 119 21.97 18.45 16.63
CA ARG A 119 22.53 17.97 17.89
C ARG A 119 21.42 17.20 18.60
N PRO A 120 21.66 15.94 19.03
CA PRO A 120 20.67 15.24 19.82
C PRO A 120 20.27 16.13 20.99
N SER A 121 18.98 16.45 21.05
CA SER A 121 18.41 17.23 22.13
C SER A 121 18.71 16.49 23.42
N ALA A 122 19.62 17.05 24.23
CA ALA A 122 19.89 16.57 25.58
C ALA A 122 18.73 16.99 26.51
N ALA A 123 17.49 16.75 26.08
CA ALA A 123 16.37 16.76 26.99
C ALA A 123 16.70 15.74 28.09
N LYS A 124 16.70 16.21 29.34
CA LYS A 124 16.81 15.33 30.50
C LYS A 124 15.51 14.57 30.61
N ILE A 125 15.39 13.48 29.85
CA ILE A 125 14.16 12.69 29.81
C ILE A 125 14.18 11.73 31.01
N THR A 126 13.27 11.94 31.94
CA THR A 126 13.08 11.11 33.14
C THR A 126 11.93 10.12 32.94
N GLY A 127 12.13 8.83 33.20
CA GLY A 127 11.08 7.80 33.13
C GLY A 127 11.59 6.46 32.59
N SER A 128 10.78 5.39 32.69
CA SER A 128 11.11 4.14 32.01
C SER A 128 10.93 4.30 30.48
N PRO A 129 11.60 3.50 29.63
CA PRO A 129 11.42 3.58 28.18
C PRO A 129 9.95 3.50 27.74
N ALA A 130 9.14 2.66 28.40
CA ALA A 130 7.70 2.57 28.15
C ALA A 130 6.96 3.87 28.52
N ASP A 131 7.30 4.52 29.65
CA ASP A 131 6.66 5.80 30.03
C ASP A 131 6.97 6.92 29.03
N ARG A 132 8.19 6.91 28.47
CA ARG A 132 8.61 7.87 27.44
C ARG A 132 7.79 7.69 26.17
N LEU A 133 7.66 6.46 25.71
CA LEU A 133 6.90 6.12 24.51
C LEU A 133 5.41 6.46 24.65
N VAL A 134 4.80 6.13 25.80
CA VAL A 134 3.39 6.50 26.10
C VAL A 134 3.18 8.01 26.12
N ARG A 135 4.17 8.77 26.62
CA ARG A 135 4.08 10.22 26.64
C ARG A 135 4.19 10.80 25.23
N ALA A 136 5.17 10.36 24.44
CA ALA A 136 5.35 10.81 23.07
C ALA A 136 4.09 10.54 22.21
N PHE A 137 3.47 9.38 22.39
CA PHE A 137 2.19 9.07 21.76
C PHE A 137 1.06 10.02 22.20
N GLY A 138 0.90 10.23 23.51
CA GLY A 138 -0.15 11.10 24.05
C GLY A 138 0.02 12.59 23.75
N ASP A 139 1.22 13.03 23.37
CA ASP A 139 1.50 14.41 22.95
C ASP A 139 1.16 14.66 21.46
N GLY A 140 0.52 13.69 20.79
CA GLY A 140 -0.09 13.84 19.47
C GLY A 140 0.39 12.83 18.41
N GLY A 141 1.39 12.00 18.73
CA GLY A 141 2.07 11.19 17.71
C GLY A 141 2.91 12.07 16.78
N GLY A 142 4.16 11.71 16.55
CA GLY A 142 5.07 12.53 15.76
C GLY A 142 6.52 12.05 15.91
N PRO A 143 7.50 12.84 15.43
CA PRO A 143 8.88 12.38 15.29
C PRO A 143 9.51 11.81 16.57
N GLU A 144 9.17 12.36 17.75
CA GLU A 144 9.66 11.82 19.03
C GLU A 144 9.11 10.42 19.33
N PHE A 145 7.87 10.14 18.96
CA PHE A 145 7.29 8.80 19.10
C PHE A 145 7.97 7.83 18.14
N ASP A 146 8.12 8.23 16.87
CA ASP A 146 8.72 7.40 15.81
C ASP A 146 10.17 7.03 16.15
N ASP A 147 10.99 8.01 16.54
CA ASP A 147 12.38 7.81 16.95
C ASP A 147 12.50 6.81 18.11
N LEU A 148 11.65 6.96 19.14
CA LEU A 148 11.67 6.08 20.31
C LEU A 148 11.15 4.68 19.98
N ALA A 149 10.11 4.58 19.15
CA ALA A 149 9.57 3.31 18.69
C ALA A 149 10.60 2.56 17.84
N GLU A 150 11.25 3.23 16.90
CA GLU A 150 12.32 2.67 16.07
C GLU A 150 13.51 2.19 16.92
N GLU A 151 13.96 2.98 17.90
CA GLU A 151 15.02 2.55 18.83
C GLU A 151 14.65 1.24 19.54
N LEU A 152 13.40 1.13 20.01
CA LEU A 152 12.91 -0.03 20.74
C LEU A 152 12.68 -1.26 19.84
N LEU A 153 12.19 -1.06 18.62
CA LEU A 153 12.02 -2.09 17.59
C LEU A 153 13.37 -2.65 17.18
N ALA A 154 14.33 -1.79 16.84
CA ALA A 154 15.69 -2.18 16.49
C ALA A 154 16.43 -2.91 17.63
N ALA A 155 16.17 -2.51 18.88
CA ALA A 155 16.72 -3.16 20.07
C ALA A 155 15.98 -4.44 20.49
N GLY A 156 14.91 -4.83 19.78
CA GLY A 156 14.12 -6.03 20.05
C GLY A 156 13.41 -6.01 21.42
N ARG A 157 12.94 -4.85 21.86
CA ARG A 157 12.40 -4.63 23.23
C ARG A 157 10.89 -4.90 23.33
N ASP A 158 10.46 -6.07 22.88
CA ASP A 158 9.05 -6.49 22.82
C ASP A 158 8.30 -6.27 24.15
N GLY A 159 8.90 -6.71 25.27
CA GLY A 159 8.30 -6.53 26.60
C GLY A 159 8.16 -5.08 27.05
N VAL A 160 8.93 -4.14 26.49
CA VAL A 160 8.76 -2.70 26.76
C VAL A 160 7.59 -2.15 25.96
N LEU A 161 7.47 -2.53 24.68
CA LEU A 161 6.36 -2.14 23.82
C LEU A 161 5.02 -2.66 24.37
N ASP A 162 4.99 -3.90 24.86
CA ASP A 162 3.82 -4.49 25.52
C ASP A 162 3.40 -3.77 26.80
N VAL A 163 4.37 -3.28 27.58
CA VAL A 163 4.09 -2.49 28.78
C VAL A 163 3.58 -1.10 28.38
N ALA A 164 4.13 -0.50 27.33
CA ALA A 164 3.64 0.77 26.80
C ALA A 164 2.19 0.65 26.31
N ARG A 165 1.87 -0.36 25.50
CA ARG A 165 0.50 -0.62 25.02
C ARG A 165 -0.50 -0.76 26.15
N ARG A 166 -0.17 -1.56 27.19
CA ARG A 166 -1.03 -1.71 28.38
C ARG A 166 -1.25 -0.39 29.11
N LYS A 167 -0.22 0.44 29.23
CA LYS A 167 -0.32 1.78 29.84
C LYS A 167 -1.15 2.75 28.99
N VAL A 168 -1.08 2.64 27.66
CA VAL A 168 -1.96 3.40 26.75
C VAL A 168 -3.41 2.97 26.99
N ALA A 169 -3.70 1.67 27.01
CA ALA A 169 -5.04 1.15 27.31
C ALA A 169 -5.57 1.66 28.67
N GLU A 170 -4.75 1.58 29.71
CA GLU A 170 -5.10 2.05 31.06
C GLU A 170 -5.37 3.57 31.14
N ARG A 171 -4.70 4.37 30.30
CA ARG A 171 -4.73 5.84 30.39
C ARG A 171 -5.67 6.50 29.38
N PHE A 172 -5.77 5.96 28.18
CA PHE A 172 -6.42 6.56 27.03
C PHE A 172 -7.54 5.67 26.44
N GLY A 173 -7.68 4.41 26.90
CA GLY A 173 -8.72 3.47 26.45
C GLY A 173 -8.21 2.45 25.45
N ASP A 174 -9.03 1.43 25.18
CA ASP A 174 -8.66 0.30 24.33
C ASP A 174 -8.47 0.72 22.85
N GLU A 175 -9.31 1.62 22.34
CA GLU A 175 -9.18 2.19 20.98
C GLU A 175 -7.81 2.87 20.78
N ALA A 176 -7.39 3.74 21.71
CA ALA A 176 -6.07 4.35 21.65
C ALA A 176 -4.92 3.32 21.74
N ALA A 177 -5.14 2.17 22.40
CA ALA A 177 -4.16 1.10 22.46
C ALA A 177 -4.09 0.30 21.16
N GLU A 178 -5.18 0.23 20.40
CA GLU A 178 -5.24 -0.31 19.04
C GLU A 178 -4.52 0.64 18.07
N ASP A 179 -4.77 1.95 18.13
CA ASP A 179 -4.06 2.96 17.33
C ASP A 179 -2.54 2.94 17.58
N PHE A 180 -2.16 2.84 18.85
CA PHE A 180 -0.77 2.69 19.26
C PHE A 180 -0.15 1.41 18.67
N ALA A 181 -0.88 0.29 18.68
CA ALA A 181 -0.40 -0.96 18.13
C ALA A 181 -0.28 -0.90 16.60
N ALA A 182 -1.24 -0.27 15.91
CA ALA A 182 -1.20 -0.02 14.47
C ALA A 182 0.02 0.82 14.10
N SER A 183 0.27 1.92 14.81
CA SER A 183 1.44 2.79 14.59
C SER A 183 2.77 2.02 14.73
N LEU A 184 2.87 1.12 15.73
CA LEU A 184 4.06 0.27 15.88
C LEU A 184 4.22 -0.76 14.75
N LEU A 185 3.13 -1.27 14.19
CA LEU A 185 3.18 -2.20 13.04
C LEU A 185 3.64 -1.47 11.78
N THR A 186 3.12 -0.27 11.51
CA THR A 186 3.54 0.60 10.40
C THR A 186 5.04 0.90 10.45
N LEU A 187 5.57 1.24 11.62
CA LEU A 187 7.02 1.43 11.79
C LEU A 187 7.80 0.11 11.65
N ALA A 188 7.26 -1.00 12.14
CA ALA A 188 7.93 -2.29 12.07
C ALA A 188 8.05 -2.85 10.66
N GLU A 189 7.12 -2.53 9.77
CA GLU A 189 7.09 -3.03 8.38
C GLU A 189 7.91 -2.20 7.38
N GLY A 190 8.37 -1.01 7.73
CA GLY A 190 9.19 -0.15 6.85
C GLY A 190 10.60 0.12 7.38
N ALA A 191 11.64 0.00 6.57
CA ALA A 191 13.03 0.28 6.95
C ALA A 191 13.81 0.96 5.82
N GLU A 192 14.80 1.77 6.19
CA GLU A 192 15.78 2.29 5.24
C GLU A 192 16.57 1.16 4.55
N LEU A 193 16.75 1.27 3.24
CA LEU A 193 17.54 0.37 2.41
C LEU A 193 18.54 1.11 1.51
N GLY A 194 19.82 0.80 1.69
CA GLY A 194 20.88 1.36 0.85
C GLY A 194 21.05 2.86 1.11
N PRO A 195 21.48 3.65 0.11
CA PRO A 195 21.55 5.09 0.30
C PRO A 195 20.15 5.65 0.52
N SER A 196 19.19 5.37 -0.36
CA SER A 196 17.96 6.16 -0.44
C SER A 196 16.69 5.38 -0.69
N GLY A 197 16.75 4.05 -0.57
CA GLY A 197 15.56 3.23 -0.71
C GLY A 197 14.80 3.20 0.61
N TRP A 198 13.48 3.18 0.54
CA TRP A 198 12.62 2.76 1.63
C TRP A 198 12.09 1.38 1.31
N ALA A 199 12.29 0.42 2.20
CA ALA A 199 11.81 -0.93 2.01
C ALA A 199 10.65 -1.22 2.95
N SER A 200 9.51 -1.59 2.37
CA SER A 200 8.30 -1.96 3.09
C SER A 200 8.02 -3.45 2.90
N LEU A 201 7.62 -4.11 3.98
CA LEU A 201 7.09 -5.45 3.94
C LEU A 201 5.65 -5.40 3.41
N VAL A 202 5.42 -6.10 2.31
CA VAL A 202 4.12 -6.13 1.62
C VAL A 202 3.62 -7.55 1.50
N ALA A 203 2.32 -7.67 1.28
CA ALA A 203 1.60 -8.92 1.24
C ALA A 203 0.65 -8.93 0.04
N LEU A 204 0.69 -9.99 -0.74
CA LEU A 204 -0.33 -10.29 -1.75
C LEU A 204 -1.15 -11.50 -1.25
N PRO A 205 -2.34 -11.28 -0.68
CA PRO A 205 -3.26 -12.34 -0.32
C PRO A 205 -3.85 -12.98 -1.59
N VAL A 206 -4.11 -14.28 -1.53
CA VAL A 206 -4.71 -15.03 -2.62
C VAL A 206 -5.80 -15.92 -2.05
N ALA A 207 -7.04 -15.71 -2.50
CA ALA A 207 -8.16 -16.60 -2.22
C ALA A 207 -7.94 -17.93 -2.96
N LEU A 208 -7.94 -19.02 -2.21
CA LEU A 208 -7.67 -20.36 -2.70
C LEU A 208 -8.95 -21.05 -3.17
N GLN A 209 -8.80 -21.93 -4.15
CA GLN A 209 -9.84 -22.90 -4.50
C GLN A 209 -9.50 -24.29 -3.96
N PRO A 210 -10.52 -25.14 -3.67
CA PRO A 210 -10.27 -26.53 -3.30
C PRO A 210 -9.49 -27.25 -4.40
N GLY A 211 -8.27 -27.68 -4.11
CA GLY A 211 -7.44 -28.35 -5.11
C GLY A 211 -5.93 -28.22 -4.87
N PRO A 212 -5.12 -28.53 -5.90
CA PRO A 212 -3.69 -28.26 -5.86
C PRO A 212 -3.43 -26.76 -5.81
N LEU A 213 -2.51 -26.34 -4.96
CA LEU A 213 -2.10 -24.95 -4.88
C LEU A 213 -1.39 -24.52 -6.16
N PRO A 214 -1.63 -23.30 -6.67
CA PRO A 214 -0.85 -22.75 -7.76
C PRO A 214 0.60 -22.48 -7.33
N ASP A 215 1.47 -22.34 -8.31
CA ASP A 215 2.87 -21.99 -8.07
C ASP A 215 2.98 -20.53 -7.60
N ALA A 216 3.32 -20.37 -6.32
CA ALA A 216 3.56 -19.09 -5.65
C ALA A 216 4.54 -18.20 -6.42
N ALA A 217 5.68 -18.74 -6.82
CA ALA A 217 6.72 -17.98 -7.50
C ALA A 217 6.25 -17.51 -8.89
N ALA A 218 5.45 -18.33 -9.58
CA ALA A 218 4.88 -17.97 -10.87
C ALA A 218 3.88 -16.82 -10.77
N ILE A 219 3.02 -16.80 -9.74
CA ILE A 219 2.08 -15.70 -9.50
C ILE A 219 2.86 -14.39 -9.25
N GLY A 220 3.80 -14.40 -8.31
CA GLY A 220 4.62 -13.21 -8.01
C GLY A 220 5.39 -12.70 -9.24
N ALA A 221 6.02 -13.60 -10.00
CA ALA A 221 6.72 -13.23 -11.23
C ALA A 221 5.79 -12.67 -12.31
N SER A 222 4.56 -13.18 -12.42
CA SER A 222 3.58 -12.70 -13.39
C SER A 222 3.09 -11.28 -13.06
N MET A 223 2.97 -10.93 -11.78
CA MET A 223 2.60 -9.58 -11.34
C MET A 223 3.68 -8.56 -11.77
N ILE A 224 4.95 -8.90 -11.54
CA ILE A 224 6.09 -8.07 -11.94
C ILE A 224 6.12 -7.92 -13.47
N ALA A 225 5.92 -9.02 -14.20
CA ALA A 225 5.92 -9.02 -15.66
C ALA A 225 4.73 -8.25 -16.28
N ALA A 226 3.63 -8.09 -15.54
CA ALA A 226 2.46 -7.33 -15.97
C ALA A 226 2.68 -5.81 -15.95
N GLY A 227 3.79 -5.33 -15.37
CA GLY A 227 4.11 -3.90 -15.33
C GLY A 227 3.16 -3.10 -14.44
N LEU A 228 2.70 -3.69 -13.34
CA LEU A 228 1.75 -3.09 -12.40
C LEU A 228 2.37 -2.04 -11.47
N LEU A 229 3.70 -2.05 -11.37
CA LEU A 229 4.46 -1.17 -10.48
C LEU A 229 4.95 0.07 -11.21
N GLU A 230 5.05 1.15 -10.45
CA GLU A 230 5.68 2.39 -10.91
C GLU A 230 7.19 2.20 -11.08
N GLU A 231 7.83 3.02 -11.92
CA GLU A 231 9.26 2.88 -12.25
C GLU A 231 10.18 3.07 -11.03
N ALA A 232 9.69 3.78 -10.01
CA ALA A 232 10.38 3.97 -8.73
C ALA A 232 10.31 2.75 -7.80
N LEU A 233 9.38 1.82 -8.04
CA LEU A 233 9.13 0.68 -7.17
C LEU A 233 9.79 -0.60 -7.71
N ASP A 234 10.48 -1.32 -6.83
CA ASP A 234 10.92 -2.70 -7.04
C ASP A 234 10.15 -3.60 -6.07
N ILE A 235 9.77 -4.81 -6.49
CA ILE A 235 9.16 -5.80 -5.59
C ILE A 235 9.84 -7.15 -5.70
N ARG A 236 10.01 -7.80 -4.55
CA ARG A 236 10.62 -9.12 -4.45
C ARG A 236 9.81 -10.02 -3.54
N PHE A 237 9.12 -11.00 -4.11
CA PHE A 237 8.37 -11.99 -3.35
C PHE A 237 9.27 -13.13 -2.88
N LEU A 238 8.95 -13.67 -1.70
CA LEU A 238 9.40 -15.00 -1.32
C LEU A 238 8.73 -16.05 -2.21
N PRO A 239 9.42 -17.14 -2.57
CA PRO A 239 8.95 -18.06 -3.59
C PRO A 239 7.88 -19.05 -3.09
N GLU A 240 7.63 -19.16 -1.78
CA GLU A 240 6.66 -20.11 -1.23
C GLU A 240 5.53 -19.44 -0.45
N TRP A 241 4.40 -20.13 -0.37
CA TRP A 241 3.22 -19.68 0.35
C TRP A 241 3.45 -19.52 1.86
N ARG A 242 2.81 -18.51 2.44
CA ARG A 242 2.71 -18.25 3.88
C ARG A 242 1.25 -18.27 4.32
N ALA A 243 1.02 -18.54 5.61
CA ALA A 243 -0.31 -18.55 6.20
C ALA A 243 -0.67 -17.15 6.73
N PRO A 244 -1.81 -16.55 6.37
CA PRO A 244 -2.22 -15.22 6.83
C PRO A 244 -2.30 -15.12 8.37
N GLU A 245 -2.77 -16.18 9.05
CA GLU A 245 -2.93 -16.20 10.51
C GLU A 245 -1.57 -16.07 11.22
N ARG A 246 -0.51 -16.53 10.56
CA ARG A 246 0.84 -16.42 11.11
C ARG A 246 1.35 -14.99 11.04
N LEU A 247 1.04 -14.27 9.96
CA LEU A 247 1.36 -12.85 9.83
C LEU A 247 0.60 -12.04 10.89
N ALA A 248 -0.70 -12.28 11.03
CA ALA A 248 -1.55 -11.62 12.03
C ALA A 248 -1.11 -11.87 13.49
N ALA A 249 -0.41 -12.98 13.76
CA ALA A 249 0.10 -13.32 15.08
C ALA A 249 1.47 -12.71 15.43
N LEU A 250 2.12 -12.01 14.49
CA LEU A 250 3.44 -11.42 14.74
C LEU A 250 3.34 -10.20 15.65
N SER A 251 4.26 -10.09 16.60
CA SER A 251 4.50 -8.80 17.28
C SER A 251 5.25 -7.85 16.36
N PRO A 252 5.20 -6.52 16.60
CA PRO A 252 5.98 -5.54 15.83
C PRO A 252 7.48 -5.88 15.75
N VAL A 253 8.08 -6.38 16.84
CA VAL A 253 9.49 -6.81 16.84
C VAL A 253 9.72 -8.05 15.97
N ALA A 254 8.77 -8.97 15.89
CA ALA A 254 8.86 -10.12 14.99
C ALA A 254 8.70 -9.69 13.52
N LEU A 255 7.77 -8.79 13.22
CA LEU A 255 7.58 -8.21 11.90
C LEU A 255 8.84 -7.48 11.41
N ARG A 256 9.45 -6.66 12.27
CA ARG A 256 10.73 -5.99 12.00
C ARG A 256 11.84 -6.98 11.68
N ARG A 257 11.92 -8.10 12.41
CA ARG A 257 12.92 -9.15 12.13
C ARG A 257 12.68 -9.83 10.78
N VAL A 258 11.42 -10.04 10.38
CA VAL A 258 11.06 -10.56 9.05
C VAL A 258 11.58 -9.63 7.95
N LEU A 259 11.30 -8.33 8.07
CA LEU A 259 11.77 -7.30 7.13
C LEU A 259 13.30 -7.31 7.02
N LEU A 260 14.01 -7.25 8.15
CA LEU A 260 15.47 -7.25 8.17
C LEU A 260 16.08 -8.54 7.60
N ASP A 261 15.48 -9.70 7.88
CA ASP A 261 15.90 -10.97 7.27
C ASP A 261 15.77 -10.91 5.74
N MET A 262 14.66 -10.39 5.22
CA MET A 262 14.42 -10.28 3.77
C MET A 262 15.36 -9.26 3.10
N LEU A 263 15.64 -8.14 3.76
CA LEU A 263 16.61 -7.14 3.29
C LEU A 263 18.03 -7.71 3.16
N GLU A 264 18.41 -8.58 4.10
CA GLU A 264 19.68 -9.32 4.06
C GLU A 264 19.67 -10.50 3.08
N GLY A 265 18.56 -10.75 2.38
CA GLY A 265 18.42 -11.88 1.45
C GLY A 265 18.32 -13.25 2.16
N ARG A 266 17.93 -13.26 3.43
CA ARG A 266 17.72 -14.47 4.23
C ARG A 266 16.25 -14.86 4.26
N ALA A 267 15.98 -16.16 4.42
CA ALA A 267 14.63 -16.64 4.68
C ALA A 267 14.19 -16.22 6.09
N PRO A 268 13.04 -15.54 6.26
CA PRO A 268 12.62 -15.03 7.56
C PRO A 268 12.19 -16.15 8.49
N LYS A 269 12.76 -16.20 9.70
CA LYS A 269 12.49 -17.28 10.68
C LYS A 269 11.11 -17.19 11.31
N ASP A 270 10.64 -15.97 11.55
CA ASP A 270 9.33 -15.73 12.17
C ASP A 270 8.18 -16.01 11.17
N MET A 271 8.48 -15.93 9.85
CA MET A 271 7.58 -16.25 8.71
C MET A 271 8.13 -17.38 7.80
N PRO A 272 8.25 -18.62 8.30
CA PRO A 272 8.64 -19.77 7.49
C PRO A 272 7.51 -20.17 6.51
N PRO A 273 7.83 -20.92 5.44
CA PRO A 273 6.85 -21.49 4.53
C PRO A 273 5.73 -22.23 5.26
N ALA A 274 4.49 -22.11 4.75
CA ALA A 274 3.37 -22.86 5.27
C ALA A 274 3.60 -24.36 5.08
N ALA A 275 3.54 -25.14 6.17
CA ALA A 275 3.73 -26.59 6.11
C ALA A 275 2.57 -27.30 5.38
N SER A 276 1.37 -26.75 5.47
CA SER A 276 0.18 -27.14 4.72
C SER A 276 -0.80 -25.97 4.69
N LEU A 277 -1.46 -25.78 3.55
CA LEU A 277 -2.61 -24.87 3.38
C LEU A 277 -3.88 -25.64 3.03
N GLN A 278 -3.90 -26.95 3.29
CA GLN A 278 -5.10 -27.76 3.06
C GLN A 278 -6.24 -27.27 3.97
N GLY A 279 -7.37 -26.93 3.36
CA GLY A 279 -8.54 -26.42 4.07
C GLY A 279 -8.42 -24.97 4.53
N GLN A 280 -7.41 -24.23 4.05
CA GLN A 280 -7.35 -22.79 4.20
C GLN A 280 -8.02 -22.11 3.01
N ASP A 281 -8.74 -21.03 3.28
CA ASP A 281 -9.41 -20.23 2.25
C ASP A 281 -8.46 -19.22 1.60
N PHE A 282 -7.35 -18.88 2.28
CA PHE A 282 -6.38 -17.90 1.82
C PHE A 282 -4.94 -18.37 1.99
N ALA A 283 -4.07 -17.89 1.10
CA ALA A 283 -2.64 -17.98 1.23
C ALA A 283 -2.00 -16.61 0.96
N LEU A 284 -0.76 -16.45 1.40
CA LEU A 284 -0.03 -15.20 1.27
C LEU A 284 1.27 -15.38 0.48
N LEU A 285 1.49 -14.50 -0.50
CA LEU A 285 2.82 -14.18 -1.00
C LEU A 285 3.38 -12.98 -0.23
N LEU A 286 4.39 -13.24 0.60
CA LEU A 286 5.09 -12.19 1.33
C LEU A 286 6.19 -11.59 0.45
N GLY A 287 6.26 -10.27 0.37
CA GLY A 287 7.20 -9.56 -0.47
C GLY A 287 7.88 -8.38 0.22
N LEU A 288 8.96 -7.93 -0.40
CA LEU A 288 9.65 -6.69 -0.09
C LEU A 288 9.36 -5.72 -1.23
N GLN A 289 8.64 -4.63 -0.96
CA GLN A 289 8.54 -3.50 -1.86
C GLN A 289 9.64 -2.52 -1.50
N ILE A 290 10.40 -2.07 -2.48
CA ILE A 290 11.43 -1.07 -2.31
C ILE A 290 11.02 0.14 -3.12
N ASP A 291 10.76 1.22 -2.43
CA ASP A 291 10.58 2.53 -3.01
C ASP A 291 11.93 3.23 -3.13
N TRP A 292 12.27 3.64 -4.35
CA TRP A 292 13.47 4.42 -4.65
C TRP A 292 13.17 5.89 -4.90
N GLU A 293 11.93 6.31 -4.68
CA GLU A 293 11.52 7.70 -4.80
C GLU A 293 12.17 8.54 -3.71
N ILE A 294 12.87 9.58 -4.14
CA ILE A 294 13.34 10.65 -3.28
C ILE A 294 12.89 11.93 -3.96
N PRO A 295 12.19 12.83 -3.24
CA PRO A 295 11.94 14.17 -3.71
C PRO A 295 13.27 14.79 -4.17
N VAL A 296 13.27 15.46 -5.32
CA VAL A 296 14.43 16.23 -5.77
C VAL A 296 14.22 17.69 -5.46
N TRP A 297 15.25 18.32 -4.89
CA TRP A 297 15.18 19.71 -4.48
C TRP A 297 14.76 20.63 -5.62
N GLU A 298 15.27 20.42 -6.84
CA GLU A 298 14.89 21.23 -7.99
C GLU A 298 13.41 21.10 -8.38
N GLU A 299 12.78 19.98 -8.07
CA GLU A 299 11.35 19.75 -8.29
C GLU A 299 10.53 20.38 -7.17
N VAL A 300 10.91 20.15 -5.91
CA VAL A 300 10.26 20.74 -4.74
C VAL A 300 10.32 22.27 -4.77
N ALA A 301 11.48 22.84 -5.11
CA ALA A 301 11.65 24.29 -5.20
C ALA A 301 10.85 24.92 -6.34
N LEU A 302 10.47 24.14 -7.37
CA LEU A 302 9.71 24.64 -8.52
C LEU A 302 8.20 24.46 -8.34
N ASN A 303 7.78 23.30 -7.85
CA ASN A 303 6.39 22.86 -7.83
C ASN A 303 5.78 22.84 -6.42
N GLY A 304 6.58 23.01 -5.37
CA GLY A 304 6.19 22.69 -4.00
C GLY A 304 6.40 21.21 -3.67
N LEU A 305 6.06 20.82 -2.44
CA LEU A 305 6.04 19.41 -2.06
C LEU A 305 5.01 18.65 -2.92
N PRO A 306 5.24 17.34 -3.18
CA PRO A 306 4.20 16.50 -3.76
C PRO A 306 2.93 16.65 -2.91
N GLU A 307 1.82 17.04 -3.53
CA GLU A 307 0.54 17.09 -2.81
C GLU A 307 0.20 15.66 -2.36
N ALA A 308 -0.03 15.49 -1.05
CA ALA A 308 -0.64 14.27 -0.57
C ALA A 308 -1.99 14.12 -1.30
N PRO A 309 -2.38 12.90 -1.71
CA PRO A 309 -3.68 12.69 -2.31
C PRO A 309 -4.75 13.28 -1.37
N ASP A 310 -5.61 14.14 -1.90
CA ASP A 310 -6.70 14.72 -1.13
C ASP A 310 -7.50 13.58 -0.49
N GLU A 311 -7.60 13.58 0.84
CA GLU A 311 -8.57 12.72 1.50
C GLU A 311 -9.95 13.13 0.98
N PRO A 312 -10.68 12.22 0.33
CA PRO A 312 -12.00 12.56 -0.16
C PRO A 312 -12.89 12.93 1.03
N PRO A 313 -13.86 13.85 0.85
CA PRO A 313 -14.85 14.15 1.88
C PRO A 313 -15.47 12.85 2.42
N GLU A 314 -15.76 12.79 3.72
CA GLU A 314 -16.40 11.61 4.33
C GLU A 314 -17.62 11.15 3.50
N GLY A 315 -17.52 9.95 2.92
CA GLY A 315 -18.58 9.35 2.12
C GLY A 315 -18.47 9.56 0.60
N GLU A 316 -17.41 10.20 0.10
CA GLU A 316 -17.09 10.28 -1.32
C GLU A 316 -15.91 9.36 -1.66
N GLU A 317 -15.99 8.67 -2.81
CA GLU A 317 -14.85 7.91 -3.32
C GLU A 317 -13.85 8.86 -3.99
N PRO A 318 -12.54 8.66 -3.80
CA PRO A 318 -11.54 9.52 -4.41
C PRO A 318 -11.62 9.43 -5.94
N GLU A 319 -11.67 10.58 -6.62
CA GLU A 319 -11.64 10.62 -8.08
C GLU A 319 -10.29 10.09 -8.58
N LEU A 320 -10.32 8.96 -9.29
CA LEU A 320 -9.12 8.32 -9.79
C LEU A 320 -8.58 9.09 -11.01
N THR A 321 -7.27 9.31 -11.03
CA THR A 321 -6.58 9.86 -12.21
C THR A 321 -6.68 8.86 -13.38
N PRO A 322 -6.54 9.33 -14.64
CA PRO A 322 -6.51 8.43 -15.80
C PRO A 322 -5.43 7.34 -15.70
N GLU A 323 -4.29 7.66 -15.06
CA GLU A 323 -3.17 6.75 -14.83
C GLU A 323 -3.54 5.69 -13.77
N GLN A 324 -4.21 6.09 -12.69
CA GLN A 324 -4.75 5.17 -11.69
C GLN A 324 -5.79 4.23 -12.30
N HIS A 325 -6.72 4.75 -13.12
CA HIS A 325 -7.67 3.93 -13.87
C HIS A 325 -6.99 2.93 -14.80
N ALA A 326 -5.97 3.36 -15.57
CA ALA A 326 -5.22 2.48 -16.45
C ALA A 326 -4.50 1.36 -15.68
N ARG A 327 -3.95 1.68 -14.50
CA ARG A 327 -3.31 0.72 -13.60
C ARG A 327 -4.31 -0.28 -13.01
N MET A 328 -5.48 0.17 -12.58
CA MET A 328 -6.56 -0.75 -12.14
C MET A 328 -6.97 -1.71 -13.26
N GLN A 329 -7.15 -1.22 -14.49
CA GLN A 329 -7.48 -2.09 -15.63
C GLN A 329 -6.35 -3.07 -15.98
N LEU A 330 -5.08 -2.70 -15.79
CA LEU A 330 -3.96 -3.63 -15.92
C LEU A 330 -4.01 -4.69 -14.83
N PHE A 331 -4.29 -4.29 -13.59
CA PHE A 331 -4.42 -5.19 -12.45
C PHE A 331 -5.55 -6.20 -12.65
N ASP A 332 -6.74 -5.75 -13.06
CA ASP A 332 -7.88 -6.63 -13.32
C ASP A 332 -7.59 -7.65 -14.43
N ARG A 333 -6.92 -7.22 -15.50
CA ARG A 333 -6.52 -8.13 -16.59
C ARG A 333 -5.52 -9.16 -16.12
N TRP A 334 -4.53 -8.75 -15.33
CA TRP A 334 -3.57 -9.68 -14.73
C TRP A 334 -4.27 -10.68 -13.79
N ARG A 335 -5.14 -10.19 -12.90
CA ARG A 335 -5.93 -11.00 -11.96
C ARG A 335 -6.78 -12.04 -12.67
N ALA A 336 -7.47 -11.66 -13.75
CA ALA A 336 -8.23 -12.58 -14.60
C ALA A 336 -7.33 -13.66 -15.23
N GLY A 337 -6.14 -13.29 -15.72
CA GLY A 337 -5.17 -14.26 -16.24
C GLY A 337 -4.66 -15.24 -15.18
N VAL A 338 -4.45 -14.78 -13.95
CA VAL A 338 -4.11 -15.66 -12.82
C VAL A 338 -5.27 -16.58 -12.48
N PHE A 339 -6.50 -16.08 -12.41
CA PHE A 339 -7.70 -16.89 -12.17
C PHE A 339 -7.82 -18.05 -13.16
N GLU A 340 -7.68 -17.77 -14.46
CA GLU A 340 -7.74 -18.80 -15.51
C GLU A 340 -6.61 -19.83 -15.40
N SER A 341 -5.38 -19.39 -15.14
CA SER A 341 -4.20 -20.27 -15.12
C SER A 341 -4.03 -21.06 -13.81
N SER A 342 -4.60 -20.57 -12.70
CA SER A 342 -4.52 -21.19 -11.37
C SER A 342 -5.72 -22.08 -11.02
N GLY A 343 -6.67 -22.25 -11.93
CA GLY A 343 -7.87 -23.05 -11.69
C GLY A 343 -8.86 -22.38 -10.73
N GLY A 344 -8.89 -21.04 -10.73
CA GLY A 344 -9.89 -20.25 -10.02
C GLY A 344 -9.40 -19.54 -8.76
N CYS A 345 -8.10 -19.56 -8.45
CA CYS A 345 -7.56 -18.78 -7.34
C CYS A 345 -7.55 -17.29 -7.70
N VAL A 346 -7.86 -16.42 -6.74
CA VAL A 346 -8.02 -14.98 -6.98
C VAL A 346 -6.99 -14.22 -6.15
N PRO A 347 -6.00 -13.56 -6.78
CA PRO A 347 -5.18 -12.56 -6.11
C PRO A 347 -6.03 -11.36 -5.67
N LEU A 348 -5.82 -10.91 -4.44
CA LEU A 348 -6.39 -9.69 -3.86
C LEU A 348 -5.42 -8.52 -4.09
N GLY A 349 -5.66 -7.36 -3.47
CA GLY A 349 -4.75 -6.21 -3.51
C GLY A 349 -3.36 -6.53 -2.94
N LEU A 350 -2.33 -5.88 -3.49
CA LEU A 350 -1.02 -5.83 -2.83
C LEU A 350 -1.10 -4.76 -1.73
N VAL A 351 -1.00 -5.17 -0.48
CA VAL A 351 -1.21 -4.31 0.68
C VAL A 351 -0.01 -4.34 1.63
N ALA A 352 0.04 -3.41 2.57
CA ALA A 352 1.01 -3.49 3.66
C ALA A 352 0.82 -4.81 4.44
N ALA A 353 1.89 -5.32 5.05
CA ALA A 353 1.82 -6.58 5.78
C ALA A 353 0.81 -6.51 6.94
N SER A 354 0.72 -5.37 7.61
CA SER A 354 -0.26 -5.08 8.66
C SER A 354 -1.72 -5.06 8.17
N GLU A 355 -1.96 -4.65 6.92
CA GLU A 355 -3.29 -4.48 6.29
C GLU A 355 -3.87 -5.76 5.69
N THR A 356 -3.08 -6.85 5.63
CA THR A 356 -3.50 -8.14 5.04
C THR A 356 -4.84 -8.64 5.58
N GLY A 357 -5.08 -8.47 6.88
CA GLY A 357 -6.32 -8.91 7.51
C GLY A 357 -7.54 -8.10 7.07
N ALA A 358 -7.38 -6.79 6.88
CA ALA A 358 -8.43 -5.89 6.41
C ALA A 358 -8.80 -6.22 4.96
N GLU A 359 -7.81 -6.34 4.08
CA GLU A 359 -8.02 -6.70 2.66
C GLU A 359 -8.78 -8.04 2.50
N ILE A 360 -8.44 -9.05 3.32
CA ILE A 360 -9.16 -10.33 3.31
C ILE A 360 -10.60 -10.15 3.82
N ALA A 361 -10.81 -9.36 4.87
CA ALA A 361 -12.13 -9.11 5.42
C ALA A 361 -13.02 -8.35 4.43
N ASP A 362 -12.48 -7.36 3.73
CA ASP A 362 -13.17 -6.57 2.70
C ASP A 362 -13.58 -7.47 1.54
N PHE A 363 -12.66 -8.31 1.04
CA PHE A 363 -12.99 -9.31 0.02
C PHE A 363 -14.09 -10.28 0.47
N LEU A 364 -14.06 -10.74 1.73
CA LEU A 364 -15.10 -11.61 2.27
C LEU A 364 -16.44 -10.89 2.42
N ALA A 365 -16.44 -9.61 2.79
CA ALA A 365 -17.65 -8.79 2.86
C ALA A 365 -18.25 -8.58 1.46
N GLU A 366 -17.43 -8.30 0.45
CA GLU A 366 -17.86 -8.19 -0.95
C GLU A 366 -18.36 -9.51 -1.52
N ALA A 367 -17.71 -10.64 -1.21
CA ALA A 367 -18.16 -11.95 -1.63
C ALA A 367 -19.45 -12.36 -0.89
N GLY A 368 -19.54 -12.00 0.40
CA GLY A 368 -20.68 -12.22 1.27
C GLY A 368 -21.92 -11.50 0.77
N SER A 369 -21.82 -10.20 0.50
CA SER A 369 -22.94 -9.38 -0.03
C SER A 369 -23.47 -9.92 -1.36
N ARG A 370 -22.58 -10.40 -2.26
CA ARG A 370 -22.99 -11.08 -3.51
C ARG A 370 -23.69 -12.42 -3.28
N SER A 371 -23.46 -13.07 -2.14
CA SER A 371 -24.08 -14.36 -1.77
C SER A 371 -25.37 -14.21 -0.96
N GLU A 372 -25.63 -13.04 -0.36
CA GLU A 372 -26.84 -12.75 0.41
C GLU A 372 -28.10 -12.96 -0.44
N GLY A 373 -28.10 -12.54 -1.71
CA GLY A 373 -29.24 -12.78 -2.59
C GLY A 373 -29.52 -14.27 -2.83
N ILE A 374 -28.51 -15.14 -2.90
CA ILE A 374 -28.73 -16.60 -3.05
C ILE A 374 -29.33 -17.18 -1.78
N GLU A 375 -28.83 -16.80 -0.60
CA GLU A 375 -29.38 -17.28 0.67
C GLU A 375 -30.78 -16.72 0.94
N GLU A 376 -31.05 -15.47 0.55
CA GLU A 376 -32.39 -14.88 0.59
C GLU A 376 -33.36 -15.66 -0.29
N ILE A 377 -32.98 -15.97 -1.53
CA ILE A 377 -33.78 -16.82 -2.44
C ILE A 377 -34.01 -18.20 -1.82
N ARG A 378 -32.97 -18.81 -1.24
CA ARG A 378 -33.07 -20.16 -0.64
C ARG A 378 -34.03 -20.15 0.54
N ASN A 379 -33.94 -19.15 1.42
CA ASN A 379 -34.83 -18.97 2.55
C ASN A 379 -36.26 -18.70 2.09
N PHE A 380 -36.46 -17.83 1.09
CA PHE A 380 -37.74 -17.54 0.48
C PHE A 380 -38.42 -18.80 -0.07
N VAL A 381 -37.69 -19.65 -0.82
CA VAL A 381 -38.19 -20.93 -1.32
C VAL A 381 -38.48 -21.93 -0.18
N ALA A 382 -37.65 -21.95 0.86
CA ALA A 382 -37.83 -22.85 2.00
C ALA A 382 -39.12 -22.51 2.79
N VAL A 383 -39.35 -21.23 3.08
CA VAL A 383 -40.57 -20.76 3.75
C VAL A 383 -41.81 -21.11 2.92
N ALA A 384 -41.79 -20.85 1.62
CA ALA A 384 -42.90 -21.21 0.73
C ALA A 384 -43.18 -22.72 0.69
N ARG A 385 -42.16 -23.58 0.82
CA ARG A 385 -42.34 -25.04 0.89
C ARG A 385 -43.03 -25.49 2.18
N ASP A 386 -42.68 -24.87 3.30
CA ASP A 386 -43.34 -25.15 4.58
C ASP A 386 -44.82 -24.71 4.55
N GLU A 387 -45.11 -23.60 3.87
CA GLU A 387 -46.47 -23.07 3.72
C GLU A 387 -47.33 -23.85 2.72
N ALA A 388 -46.73 -24.53 1.73
CA ALA A 388 -47.43 -25.28 0.69
C ALA A 388 -48.13 -26.57 1.19
N ARG A 389 -48.08 -26.88 2.51
CA ARG A 389 -48.79 -28.01 3.15
C ARG A 389 -48.58 -29.37 2.47
N GLY A 390 -47.40 -29.59 1.90
CA GLY A 390 -47.02 -30.82 1.20
C GLY A 390 -47.26 -30.81 -0.31
N GLU A 391 -47.79 -29.73 -0.88
CA GLU A 391 -47.78 -29.50 -2.33
C GLU A 391 -46.40 -29.04 -2.82
N LYS A 392 -46.07 -29.36 -4.07
CA LYS A 392 -44.81 -28.89 -4.67
C LYS A 392 -44.89 -27.39 -4.96
N VAL A 393 -43.80 -26.70 -4.70
CA VAL A 393 -43.61 -25.28 -5.03
C VAL A 393 -42.92 -25.15 -6.38
N VAL A 394 -43.46 -24.29 -7.22
CA VAL A 394 -42.89 -23.87 -8.51
C VAL A 394 -42.65 -22.36 -8.50
N CYS A 395 -41.69 -21.89 -9.30
CA CYS A 395 -41.31 -20.49 -9.38
C CYS A 395 -41.47 -19.95 -10.81
N VAL A 396 -42.05 -18.77 -10.94
CA VAL A 396 -42.07 -17.98 -12.18
C VAL A 396 -41.04 -16.85 -12.03
N PRO A 397 -39.84 -16.99 -12.62
CA PRO A 397 -38.86 -15.91 -12.63
C PRO A 397 -39.19 -14.89 -13.74
N GLN A 398 -39.09 -13.61 -13.43
CA GLN A 398 -39.22 -12.51 -14.40
C GLN A 398 -38.04 -11.55 -14.24
N VAL A 399 -37.40 -11.23 -15.37
CA VAL A 399 -36.33 -10.23 -15.43
C VAL A 399 -36.95 -8.88 -15.76
N GLU A 400 -36.82 -7.91 -14.87
CA GLU A 400 -37.37 -6.57 -14.99
C GLU A 400 -36.21 -5.55 -15.06
N GLY A 401 -35.66 -5.35 -16.26
CA GLY A 401 -34.45 -4.55 -16.43
C GLY A 401 -33.24 -5.29 -15.87
N GLU A 402 -32.59 -4.72 -14.85
CA GLU A 402 -31.48 -5.35 -14.12
C GLU A 402 -31.92 -6.08 -12.85
N ALA A 403 -33.20 -5.97 -12.48
CA ALA A 403 -33.78 -6.63 -11.31
C ALA A 403 -34.37 -8.01 -11.66
N LEU A 404 -34.44 -8.88 -10.66
CA LEU A 404 -35.06 -10.20 -10.74
C LEU A 404 -36.27 -10.29 -9.81
N ARG A 405 -37.41 -10.66 -10.38
CA ARG A 405 -38.64 -10.91 -9.64
C ARG A 405 -38.96 -12.39 -9.65
N LEU A 406 -39.23 -12.96 -8.48
CA LEU A 406 -39.55 -14.38 -8.28
C LEU A 406 -40.93 -14.49 -7.64
N ALA A 407 -41.88 -15.08 -8.37
CA ALA A 407 -43.19 -15.41 -7.82
C ALA A 407 -43.29 -16.92 -7.59
N LEU A 408 -43.68 -17.34 -6.38
CA LEU A 408 -43.84 -18.74 -6.00
C LEU A 408 -45.31 -19.14 -6.00
N TYR A 409 -45.57 -20.32 -6.54
CA TYR A 409 -46.90 -20.93 -6.61
C TYR A 409 -46.84 -22.37 -6.15
N THR A 410 -47.97 -22.91 -5.70
CA THR A 410 -48.16 -24.36 -5.65
C THR A 410 -48.32 -24.92 -7.06
N GLU A 411 -48.02 -26.20 -7.26
CA GLU A 411 -48.26 -26.91 -8.53
C GLU A 411 -49.74 -26.86 -8.96
N SER A 412 -50.67 -26.69 -8.00
CA SER A 412 -52.10 -26.50 -8.25
C SER A 412 -52.50 -25.09 -8.69
N GLY A 413 -51.57 -24.12 -8.67
CA GLY A 413 -51.78 -22.74 -9.13
C GLY A 413 -52.12 -21.73 -8.04
N SER A 414 -52.01 -22.09 -6.76
CA SER A 414 -52.19 -21.12 -5.67
C SER A 414 -50.94 -20.27 -5.51
N PHE A 415 -51.09 -18.95 -5.52
CA PHE A 415 -50.00 -18.02 -5.22
C PHE A 415 -49.59 -18.15 -3.75
N LEU A 416 -48.28 -18.22 -3.51
CA LEU A 416 -47.69 -18.30 -2.18
C LEU A 416 -47.16 -16.93 -1.78
N ASP A 417 -46.10 -16.48 -2.46
CA ASP A 417 -45.43 -15.22 -2.15
C ASP A 417 -44.58 -14.73 -3.33
N GLU A 418 -44.03 -13.52 -3.20
CA GLU A 418 -43.20 -12.86 -4.21
C GLU A 418 -41.98 -12.18 -3.59
N LEU A 419 -40.83 -12.35 -4.23
CA LEU A 419 -39.56 -11.71 -3.89
C LEU A 419 -39.05 -10.89 -5.07
N ARG A 420 -38.57 -9.68 -4.80
CA ARG A 420 -37.89 -8.82 -5.78
C ARG A 420 -36.48 -8.53 -5.30
N LEU A 421 -35.50 -8.76 -6.15
CA LEU A 421 -34.09 -8.53 -5.91
C LEU A 421 -33.56 -7.52 -6.93
N GLU A 422 -32.93 -6.46 -6.45
CA GLU A 422 -32.26 -5.46 -7.27
C GLU A 422 -30.86 -5.95 -7.72
N ALA A 423 -30.24 -5.27 -8.68
CA ALA A 423 -29.04 -5.73 -9.36
C ALA A 423 -27.83 -5.97 -8.43
N ASP A 424 -27.70 -5.13 -7.40
CA ASP A 424 -26.66 -5.19 -6.36
C ASP A 424 -26.84 -6.36 -5.39
N GLN A 425 -28.04 -6.95 -5.34
CA GLN A 425 -28.35 -8.12 -4.52
C GLN A 425 -28.11 -9.43 -5.27
N LEU A 426 -27.84 -9.39 -6.58
CA LEU A 426 -27.72 -10.59 -7.41
C LEU A 426 -26.24 -11.03 -7.57
N PRO A 427 -25.95 -12.34 -7.45
CA PRO A 427 -24.59 -12.88 -7.62
C PRO A 427 -24.08 -12.80 -9.07
N VAL A 428 -25.01 -12.72 -10.04
CA VAL A 428 -24.78 -12.60 -11.48
C VAL A 428 -25.89 -11.72 -12.07
N ALA A 429 -25.74 -11.25 -13.31
CA ALA A 429 -26.77 -10.46 -13.97
C ALA A 429 -28.15 -11.17 -13.95
N ALA A 430 -29.25 -10.42 -13.78
CA ALA A 430 -30.59 -10.99 -13.65
C ALA A 430 -30.99 -11.95 -14.79
N ALA A 431 -30.48 -11.72 -16.01
CA ALA A 431 -30.69 -12.59 -17.17
C ALA A 431 -30.05 -13.98 -17.02
N GLU A 432 -29.00 -14.11 -16.22
CA GLU A 432 -28.24 -15.36 -15.98
C GLU A 432 -28.69 -16.10 -14.71
N MET A 433 -29.60 -15.50 -13.92
CA MET A 433 -30.13 -16.10 -12.69
C MET A 433 -31.03 -17.33 -12.90
N PRO A 434 -31.93 -17.40 -13.90
CA PRO A 434 -32.86 -18.53 -14.02
C PRO A 434 -32.17 -19.92 -14.11
N PRO A 435 -31.07 -20.12 -14.86
CA PRO A 435 -30.32 -21.38 -14.83
C PRO A 435 -29.83 -21.78 -13.42
N LEU A 436 -29.40 -20.81 -12.60
CA LEU A 436 -28.93 -21.05 -11.24
C LEU A 436 -30.09 -21.41 -10.30
N LEU A 437 -31.23 -20.73 -10.47
CA LEU A 437 -32.44 -20.96 -9.67
C LEU A 437 -33.04 -22.37 -9.84
N ALA A 438 -32.86 -22.97 -11.02
CA ALA A 438 -33.33 -24.33 -11.30
C ALA A 438 -32.71 -25.39 -10.37
N ALA A 439 -31.57 -25.09 -9.73
CA ALA A 439 -30.98 -25.95 -8.71
C ALA A 439 -31.78 -25.96 -7.39
N PHE A 440 -32.58 -24.92 -7.12
CA PHE A 440 -33.26 -24.72 -5.84
C PHE A 440 -34.77 -24.94 -5.92
N VAL A 441 -35.39 -24.59 -7.05
CA VAL A 441 -36.85 -24.64 -7.25
C VAL A 441 -37.20 -24.97 -8.71
N THR A 442 -38.33 -25.63 -8.93
CA THR A 442 -38.78 -25.94 -10.30
C THR A 442 -39.27 -24.65 -10.96
N LEU A 443 -38.70 -24.30 -12.11
CA LEU A 443 -39.07 -23.09 -12.84
C LEU A 443 -40.18 -23.38 -13.85
N VAL A 444 -41.10 -22.43 -13.98
CA VAL A 444 -42.19 -22.46 -14.95
C VAL A 444 -42.29 -21.11 -15.66
N GLU A 445 -42.65 -21.11 -16.95
CA GLU A 445 -42.73 -19.89 -17.76
C GLU A 445 -43.95 -19.02 -17.42
N ALA A 446 -44.99 -19.62 -16.83
CA ALA A 446 -46.22 -18.94 -16.45
C ALA A 446 -46.84 -19.56 -15.18
N PRO A 447 -47.68 -18.81 -14.44
CA PRO A 447 -48.39 -19.33 -13.27
C PRO A 447 -49.22 -20.59 -13.60
N PRO A 448 -49.16 -21.65 -12.77
CA PRO A 448 -49.99 -22.83 -12.99
C PRO A 448 -51.48 -22.49 -12.88
N GLY A 449 -52.32 -23.10 -13.72
CA GLY A 449 -53.78 -22.88 -13.71
C GLY A 449 -54.29 -21.66 -14.48
N GLY A 450 -53.41 -20.96 -15.21
CA GLY A 450 -53.74 -19.88 -16.15
C GLY A 450 -54.20 -20.36 -17.53
#